data_AF-A0A4R3MPF2-F1
#
_entry.id   AF-A0A4R3MPF2-F1
#
_cell.length_a   1.000
_cell.length_b   1.000
_cell.length_c   1.000
_cell.angle_alpha   90.00
_cell.angle_beta   90.00
_cell.angle_gamma   90.00
#
_symmetry.space_group_name_H-M   'P 1'
#
loop_
_entity.id
_entity.type
_entity.pdbx_description
1 polymer ?
#
loop_
_entity_poly.entity_id
_entity_poly.type
_entity_poly.pdbx_seq_one_letter_code
_entity_poly.pdbx_strand_id
1 'polypeptide(L)'
;MPKKFVSKKEQFTQEQKSKLPVLLGIIGIVLIVGVAFIALNSNDNEGDNNYFGSPVATSRSYVGELISMTTIAPTVENGQIKIPLEVVDTNNIVSFELENNENVLVPLMAYITPTGRLFAGSSMCEPCRGRTFSLAGETLVCDTCRTTYSIENHSFISGAPSCGSYPPVNLNPIVENGTIIIELEEVLNWRIRA
;
A
#
# COMPACT_ATOMS: atom_id res chain seq x y z
N MET A 1 35.52 -48.04 74.88
CA MET A 1 35.29 -48.33 73.45
C MET A 1 35.55 -47.06 72.64
N PRO A 2 36.63 -46.96 71.86
CA PRO A 2 36.90 -45.80 71.01
C PRO A 2 36.32 -46.04 69.61
N LYS A 3 35.43 -45.17 69.12
CA LYS A 3 35.00 -45.17 67.71
C LYS A 3 35.66 -44.01 66.97
N LYS A 4 36.37 -44.40 65.91
CA LYS A 4 37.26 -43.64 65.03
C LYS A 4 36.60 -42.37 64.47
N PHE A 5 37.36 -41.28 64.48
CA PHE A 5 37.09 -40.09 63.68
C PHE A 5 37.32 -40.42 62.20
N VAL A 6 36.28 -40.26 61.37
CA VAL A 6 36.41 -40.29 59.91
C VAL A 6 36.82 -38.90 59.44
N SER A 7 37.92 -38.87 58.69
CA SER A 7 38.59 -37.68 58.15
C SER A 7 37.72 -36.93 57.13
N LYS A 8 37.58 -35.61 57.33
CA LYS A 8 36.83 -34.65 56.48
C LYS A 8 37.50 -34.31 55.13
N LYS A 9 38.47 -35.10 54.65
CA LYS A 9 39.37 -34.68 53.56
C LYS A 9 39.13 -35.31 52.19
N GLU A 10 38.03 -36.04 51.96
CA GLU A 10 37.81 -36.73 50.67
C GLU A 10 36.68 -36.17 49.79
N GLN A 11 36.03 -35.07 50.17
CA GLN A 11 34.96 -34.47 49.36
C GLN A 11 35.38 -33.28 48.46
N PHE A 12 36.66 -32.93 48.42
CA PHE A 12 37.15 -31.74 47.68
C PHE A 12 37.97 -32.07 46.42
N THR A 13 37.66 -33.16 45.73
CA THR A 13 38.33 -33.52 44.47
C THR A 13 37.31 -33.85 43.38
N GLN A 14 36.49 -32.87 43.01
CA GLN A 14 35.92 -32.83 41.68
C GLN A 14 36.19 -31.44 41.11
N GLU A 15 37.10 -31.37 40.14
CA GLU A 15 37.21 -30.23 39.25
C GLU A 15 35.85 -30.03 38.58
N GLN A 16 35.10 -29.02 39.00
CA GLN A 16 33.94 -28.55 38.25
C GLN A 16 34.46 -27.97 36.93
N LYS A 17 34.50 -28.80 35.88
CA LYS A 17 34.70 -28.34 34.51
C LYS A 17 33.65 -27.26 34.20
N SER A 18 34.13 -26.02 34.13
CA SER A 18 33.33 -24.86 33.76
C SER A 18 32.65 -25.14 32.43
N LYS A 19 31.31 -25.14 32.42
CA LYS A 19 30.49 -25.26 31.21
C LYS A 19 30.42 -23.95 30.41
N LEU A 20 31.10 -22.91 30.89
CA LEU A 20 31.12 -21.56 30.31
C LEU A 20 31.61 -21.52 28.84
N PRO A 21 32.69 -22.20 28.41
CA PRO A 21 33.11 -22.17 27.01
C PRO A 21 32.12 -22.91 26.09
N VAL A 22 31.41 -23.91 26.61
CA VAL A 22 30.37 -24.63 25.85
C VAL A 22 29.12 -23.77 25.69
N LEU A 23 28.71 -23.06 26.75
CA LEU A 23 27.59 -22.12 26.72
C LEU A 23 27.84 -20.94 25.77
N LEU A 24 29.05 -20.36 25.80
CA LEU A 24 29.45 -19.30 24.88
C LEU A 24 29.47 -19.77 23.42
N GLY A 25 29.93 -21.00 23.17
CA GLY A 25 29.89 -21.61 21.83
C GLY A 25 28.46 -21.79 21.30
N ILE A 26 27.54 -22.26 22.14
CA ILE A 26 26.13 -22.45 21.76
C ILE A 26 25.46 -21.10 21.48
N ILE A 27 25.69 -20.09 22.32
CA ILE A 27 25.14 -18.73 22.13
C ILE A 27 25.65 -18.12 20.82
N GLY A 28 26.94 -18.29 20.52
CA GLY A 28 27.54 -17.83 19.26
C GLY A 28 26.90 -18.48 18.04
N ILE A 29 26.67 -19.81 18.07
CA ILE A 29 26.02 -20.54 16.97
C ILE A 29 24.57 -20.09 16.80
N VAL A 30 23.81 -19.91 17.89
CA VAL A 30 22.41 -19.45 17.82
C VAL A 30 22.31 -18.04 17.26
N LEU A 31 23.24 -17.14 17.61
CA LEU A 31 23.27 -15.80 17.03
C LEU A 31 23.60 -15.82 15.55
N ILE A 32 24.58 -16.63 15.11
CA ILE A 32 24.94 -16.75 13.70
C ILE A 32 23.78 -17.33 12.90
N VAL A 33 23.11 -18.38 13.40
CA VAL A 33 21.94 -18.97 12.74
C VAL A 33 20.76 -18.01 12.75
N GLY A 34 20.55 -17.24 13.82
CA GLY A 34 19.50 -16.22 13.87
C GLY A 34 19.73 -15.09 12.88
N VAL A 35 20.96 -14.59 12.77
CA VAL A 35 21.34 -13.56 11.80
C VAL A 35 21.27 -14.09 10.37
N ALA A 36 21.74 -15.32 10.12
CA ALA A 36 21.63 -15.95 8.80
C ALA A 36 20.17 -16.23 8.44
N PHE A 37 19.33 -16.65 9.39
CA PHE A 37 17.91 -16.82 9.18
C PHE A 37 17.26 -15.48 8.85
N ILE A 38 17.53 -14.41 9.59
CA ILE A 38 17.02 -13.07 9.27
C ILE A 38 17.52 -12.60 7.90
N ALA A 39 18.81 -12.74 7.58
CA ALA A 39 19.37 -12.32 6.30
C ALA A 39 18.88 -13.14 5.10
N LEU A 40 18.58 -14.44 5.30
CA LEU A 40 18.03 -15.31 4.26
C LEU A 40 16.50 -15.24 4.15
N ASN A 41 15.80 -14.83 5.23
CA ASN A 41 14.35 -14.56 5.22
C ASN A 41 14.02 -13.08 4.96
N SER A 42 15.01 -12.19 4.94
CA SER A 42 14.96 -10.91 4.25
C SER A 42 14.93 -11.16 2.74
N ASN A 43 13.90 -11.87 2.30
CA ASN A 43 13.38 -11.64 0.98
C ASN A 43 12.93 -10.18 0.98
N ASP A 44 13.72 -9.35 0.32
CA ASP A 44 13.28 -8.11 -0.29
C ASP A 44 12.13 -8.47 -1.25
N ASN A 45 10.97 -8.76 -0.67
CA ASN A 45 9.69 -8.59 -1.31
C ASN A 45 9.38 -7.10 -1.23
N GLU A 46 10.24 -6.25 -1.82
CA GLU A 46 9.73 -5.13 -2.61
C GLU A 46 8.98 -5.80 -3.76
N GLY A 47 7.79 -6.31 -3.43
CA GLY A 47 6.88 -6.84 -4.40
C GLY A 47 6.67 -5.72 -5.39
N ASP A 48 7.14 -5.97 -6.61
CA ASP A 48 6.77 -5.26 -7.83
C ASP A 48 5.25 -5.45 -8.02
N ASN A 49 4.48 -4.89 -7.09
CA ASN A 49 3.05 -4.87 -7.06
C ASN A 49 2.68 -3.79 -8.07
N ASN A 50 2.72 -4.18 -9.34
CA ASN A 50 2.23 -3.41 -10.49
C ASN A 50 0.70 -3.27 -10.42
N TYR A 51 0.17 -2.82 -9.28
CA TYR A 51 -1.25 -2.74 -8.98
C TYR A 51 -1.99 -1.82 -9.95
N PHE A 52 -1.31 -0.76 -10.42
CA PHE A 52 -1.78 0.15 -11.45
C PHE A 52 -1.02 0.00 -12.79
N GLY A 53 -0.42 -1.17 -13.03
CA GLY A 53 0.32 -1.45 -14.25
C GLY A 53 1.71 -0.77 -14.31
N SER A 54 2.18 -0.55 -15.53
CA SER A 54 3.49 0.05 -15.80
C SER A 54 3.48 1.58 -15.64
N PRO A 55 4.62 2.20 -15.30
CA PRO A 55 4.74 3.66 -15.28
C PRO A 55 4.43 4.29 -16.64
N VAL A 56 3.65 5.37 -16.64
CA VAL A 56 3.28 6.17 -17.82
C VAL A 56 3.83 7.59 -17.76
N ALA A 57 4.45 7.96 -16.63
CA ALA A 57 5.08 9.24 -16.40
C ALA A 57 6.36 9.08 -15.57
N THR A 58 7.15 10.15 -15.46
CA THR A 58 8.33 10.17 -14.60
C THR A 58 7.95 10.13 -13.12
N SER A 59 8.76 9.43 -12.33
CA SER A 59 8.61 9.38 -10.88
C SER A 59 8.66 10.77 -10.24
N ARG A 60 7.90 10.97 -9.18
CA ARG A 60 7.78 12.24 -8.45
C ARG A 60 7.44 12.02 -6.99
N SER A 61 7.55 13.08 -6.19
CA SER A 61 7.17 13.08 -4.78
C SER A 61 6.08 14.10 -4.55
N TYR A 62 5.07 13.71 -3.78
CA TYR A 62 4.01 14.60 -3.29
C TYR A 62 4.23 15.01 -1.82
N VAL A 63 5.32 14.57 -1.19
CA VAL A 63 5.61 14.81 0.23
C VAL A 63 5.61 16.31 0.54
N GLY A 64 4.80 16.71 1.52
CA GLY A 64 4.64 18.11 1.93
C GLY A 64 3.54 18.86 1.16
N GLU A 65 2.91 18.23 0.18
CA GLU A 65 1.83 18.83 -0.59
C GLU A 65 0.45 18.37 -0.08
N LEU A 66 -0.52 19.27 -0.19
CA LEU A 66 -1.94 18.99 -0.02
C LEU A 66 -2.66 19.47 -1.28
N ILE A 67 -3.12 18.52 -2.10
CA ILE A 67 -3.65 18.79 -3.44
C ILE A 67 -5.08 18.27 -3.52
N SER A 68 -6.03 19.18 -3.74
CA SER A 68 -7.42 18.82 -4.01
C SER A 68 -7.65 18.53 -5.49
N MET A 69 -8.71 17.78 -5.78
CA MET A 69 -9.06 17.40 -7.15
C MET A 69 -9.39 18.62 -8.01
N THR A 70 -8.90 18.60 -9.25
CA THR A 70 -9.33 19.53 -10.28
C THR A 70 -10.45 18.90 -11.11
N THR A 71 -11.62 19.52 -11.16
CA THR A 71 -12.70 19.04 -12.03
C THR A 71 -12.36 19.25 -13.50
N ILE A 72 -12.52 18.20 -14.30
CA ILE A 72 -12.34 18.21 -15.75
C ILE A 72 -13.58 17.66 -16.45
N ALA A 73 -13.68 17.91 -17.76
CA ALA A 73 -14.65 17.28 -18.63
C ALA A 73 -13.91 16.31 -19.58
N PRO A 74 -14.12 15.00 -19.48
CA PRO A 74 -13.53 14.06 -20.42
C PRO A 74 -14.25 14.11 -21.78
N THR A 75 -13.59 13.60 -22.82
CA THR A 75 -14.28 13.33 -24.10
C THR A 75 -14.85 11.92 -24.04
N VAL A 76 -16.15 11.77 -24.31
CA VAL A 76 -16.80 10.46 -24.37
C VAL A 76 -17.23 10.18 -25.81
N GLU A 77 -16.61 9.21 -26.45
CA GLU A 77 -16.89 8.86 -27.85
C GLU A 77 -16.56 7.38 -28.09
N ASN A 78 -17.28 6.75 -29.02
CA ASN A 78 -17.02 5.37 -29.47
C ASN A 78 -16.91 4.33 -28.32
N GLY A 79 -17.71 4.50 -27.25
CA GLY A 79 -17.69 3.59 -26.10
C GLY A 79 -16.49 3.80 -25.17
N GLN A 80 -15.74 4.90 -25.30
CA GLN A 80 -14.56 5.18 -24.52
C GLN A 80 -14.64 6.55 -23.85
N ILE A 81 -14.05 6.65 -22.67
CA ILE A 81 -13.78 7.88 -21.96
C ILE A 81 -12.32 8.22 -22.20
N LYS A 82 -12.06 9.41 -22.76
CA LYS A 82 -10.73 9.87 -23.16
C LYS A 82 -10.34 11.11 -22.38
N ILE A 83 -9.17 11.05 -21.76
CA ILE A 83 -8.59 12.14 -20.98
C ILE A 83 -7.13 12.34 -21.43
N PRO A 84 -6.70 13.55 -21.79
CA PRO A 84 -5.28 13.79 -22.08
C PRO A 84 -4.43 13.51 -20.83
N LEU A 85 -3.37 12.71 -20.98
CA LEU A 85 -2.46 12.39 -19.88
C LEU A 85 -1.85 13.66 -19.27
N GLU A 86 -1.51 14.65 -20.11
CA GLU A 86 -0.99 15.95 -19.71
C GLU A 86 -1.91 16.72 -18.76
N VAL A 87 -3.24 16.59 -18.92
CA VAL A 87 -4.22 17.22 -18.03
C VAL A 87 -4.15 16.61 -16.63
N VAL A 88 -4.00 15.29 -16.53
CA VAL A 88 -3.82 14.61 -15.23
C VAL A 88 -2.46 14.95 -14.64
N ASP A 89 -1.42 14.94 -15.47
CA ASP A 89 -0.04 15.25 -15.06
C ASP A 89 0.09 16.66 -14.47
N THR A 90 -0.49 17.65 -15.14
CA THR A 90 -0.45 19.06 -14.71
C THR A 90 -1.23 19.32 -13.43
N ASN A 91 -2.38 18.67 -13.27
CA ASN A 91 -3.29 18.92 -12.14
C ASN A 91 -3.04 17.97 -10.95
N ASN A 92 -2.14 17.00 -11.10
CA ASN A 92 -1.80 15.92 -10.16
C ASN A 92 -2.95 14.93 -9.87
N ILE A 93 -4.14 15.43 -9.53
CA ILE A 93 -5.35 14.66 -9.31
C ILE A 93 -6.54 15.39 -9.92
N VAL A 94 -7.31 14.66 -10.74
CA VAL A 94 -8.49 15.20 -11.42
C VAL A 94 -9.75 14.46 -11.00
N SER A 95 -10.90 15.14 -11.09
CA SER A 95 -12.22 14.55 -10.89
C SER A 95 -13.14 14.81 -12.08
N PHE A 96 -14.05 13.86 -12.33
CA PHE A 96 -15.12 14.00 -13.30
C PHE A 96 -16.26 13.04 -12.93
N GLU A 97 -17.45 13.25 -13.49
CA GLU A 97 -18.61 12.43 -13.18
C GLU A 97 -19.31 12.00 -14.47
N LEU A 98 -19.84 10.78 -14.49
CA LEU A 98 -20.64 10.25 -15.59
C LEU A 98 -21.84 9.48 -15.01
N GLU A 99 -22.97 9.51 -15.71
CA GLU A 99 -24.13 8.69 -15.34
C GLU A 99 -23.93 7.24 -15.77
N ASN A 100 -24.27 6.30 -14.90
CA ASN A 100 -24.29 4.87 -15.21
C ASN A 100 -25.66 4.42 -15.77
N ASN A 101 -25.80 3.13 -16.06
CA ASN A 101 -27.05 2.53 -16.57
C ASN A 101 -28.26 2.64 -15.61
N GLU A 102 -28.05 3.08 -14.36
CA GLU A 102 -29.11 3.31 -13.36
C GLU A 102 -29.39 4.80 -13.15
N ASN A 103 -28.88 5.68 -14.02
CA ASN A 103 -28.96 7.14 -13.90
C ASN A 103 -28.34 7.65 -12.60
N VAL A 104 -27.32 6.95 -12.09
CA VAL A 104 -26.55 7.38 -10.92
C VAL A 104 -25.27 8.06 -11.40
N LEU A 105 -25.02 9.28 -10.92
CA LEU A 105 -23.76 9.98 -11.12
C LEU A 105 -22.63 9.25 -10.39
N VAL A 106 -21.76 8.60 -11.15
CA VAL A 106 -20.55 7.92 -10.69
C VAL A 106 -19.42 8.95 -10.60
N PRO A 107 -18.89 9.22 -9.39
CA PRO A 107 -17.74 10.09 -9.25
C PRO A 107 -16.47 9.31 -9.59
N LEU A 108 -15.63 9.89 -10.44
CA LEU A 108 -14.43 9.30 -10.98
C LEU A 108 -13.23 10.22 -10.73
N MET A 109 -12.05 9.62 -10.66
CA MET A 109 -10.79 10.31 -10.53
C MET A 109 -9.68 9.65 -11.30
N ALA A 110 -8.66 10.44 -11.61
CA ALA A 110 -7.39 9.95 -12.10
C ALA A 110 -6.23 10.73 -11.46
N TYR A 111 -5.12 10.05 -11.20
CA TYR A 111 -3.89 10.64 -10.70
C TYR A 111 -2.68 9.76 -11.05
N ILE A 112 -1.49 10.35 -11.00
CA ILE A 112 -0.22 9.65 -11.22
C ILE A 112 0.42 9.34 -9.87
N THR A 113 0.87 8.11 -9.66
CA THR A 113 1.54 7.70 -8.42
C THR A 113 2.98 8.24 -8.33
N PRO A 114 3.62 8.22 -7.16
CA PRO A 114 5.03 8.57 -7.01
C PRO A 114 5.97 7.82 -7.96
N THR A 115 5.68 6.55 -8.24
CA THR A 115 6.43 5.72 -9.19
C THR A 115 6.06 5.95 -10.66
N GLY A 116 5.15 6.89 -10.94
CA GLY A 116 4.75 7.28 -12.29
C GLY A 116 3.65 6.43 -12.91
N ARG A 117 2.97 5.58 -12.12
CA ARG A 117 1.87 4.74 -12.59
C ARG A 117 0.56 5.53 -12.60
N LEU A 118 -0.44 5.08 -13.36
CA LEU A 118 -1.72 5.77 -13.47
C LEU A 118 -2.81 5.01 -12.74
N PHE A 119 -3.42 5.67 -11.75
CA PHE A 119 -4.73 5.27 -11.28
C PHE A 119 -5.81 6.01 -12.06
N ALA A 120 -6.84 5.29 -12.54
CA ALA A 120 -8.10 5.91 -12.94
C ALA A 120 -9.27 5.02 -12.52
N GLY A 121 -10.20 5.59 -11.77
CA GLY A 121 -11.36 4.83 -11.30
C GLY A 121 -12.30 5.61 -10.42
N SER A 122 -13.15 4.91 -9.67
CA SER A 122 -14.15 5.59 -8.84
C SER A 122 -13.51 6.42 -7.74
N SER A 123 -13.98 7.65 -7.54
CA SER A 123 -13.64 8.50 -6.39
C SER A 123 -14.70 8.43 -5.30
N MET A 124 -15.48 7.35 -5.25
CA MET A 124 -16.44 7.11 -4.18
C MET A 124 -15.77 6.39 -3.00
N CYS A 125 -15.75 7.02 -1.83
CA CYS A 125 -15.62 6.34 -0.54
C CYS A 125 -16.94 5.64 -0.24
N GLU A 126 -17.06 4.38 -0.64
CA GLU A 126 -18.36 3.68 -0.69
C GLU A 126 -19.14 3.68 0.63
N PRO A 127 -18.56 3.34 1.80
CA PRO A 127 -19.34 3.31 3.04
C PRO A 127 -19.74 4.70 3.55
N CYS A 128 -18.90 5.72 3.28
CA CYS A 128 -19.12 7.08 3.77
C CYS A 128 -19.80 8.00 2.74
N ARG A 129 -19.96 7.53 1.50
CA ARG A 129 -20.48 8.26 0.33
C ARG A 129 -19.73 9.56 0.00
N GLY A 130 -18.47 9.67 0.45
CA GLY A 130 -17.60 10.76 0.05
C GLY A 130 -17.24 10.64 -1.42
N ARG A 131 -17.33 11.74 -2.18
CA ARG A 131 -17.16 11.73 -3.65
C ARG A 131 -15.81 12.29 -4.11
N THR A 132 -15.07 12.91 -3.20
CA THR A 132 -13.81 13.58 -3.50
C THR A 132 -12.70 13.11 -2.56
N PHE A 133 -11.49 13.15 -3.09
CA PHE A 133 -10.27 12.79 -2.39
C PHE A 133 -9.21 13.85 -2.62
N SER A 134 -8.34 14.06 -1.63
CA SER A 134 -7.16 14.91 -1.77
C SER A 134 -5.89 14.07 -1.67
N LEU A 135 -4.82 14.48 -2.36
CA LEU A 135 -3.48 13.96 -2.12
C LEU A 135 -2.88 14.71 -0.93
N ALA A 136 -2.31 13.99 0.02
CA ALA A 136 -1.57 14.53 1.15
C ALA A 136 -0.25 13.75 1.31
N GLY A 137 0.82 14.20 0.67
CA GLY A 137 2.00 13.35 0.54
C GLY A 137 1.71 12.10 -0.29
N GLU A 138 2.18 10.95 0.19
CA GLU A 138 1.98 9.65 -0.45
C GLU A 138 0.63 9.01 -0.07
N THR A 139 -0.34 9.82 0.32
CA THR A 139 -1.62 9.37 0.87
C THR A 139 -2.80 9.96 0.11
N LEU A 140 -3.76 9.11 -0.22
CA LEU A 140 -5.07 9.47 -0.74
C LEU A 140 -6.02 9.65 0.43
N VAL A 141 -6.61 10.83 0.59
CA VAL A 141 -7.43 11.19 1.75
C VAL A 141 -8.87 11.43 1.31
N CYS A 142 -9.82 10.67 1.85
CA CYS A 142 -11.25 10.97 1.63
C CYS A 142 -11.61 12.31 2.28
N ASP A 143 -12.18 13.23 1.52
CA ASP A 143 -12.50 14.56 2.04
C ASP A 143 -13.65 14.55 3.06
N THR A 144 -14.46 13.50 3.05
CA THR A 144 -15.62 13.34 3.94
C THR A 144 -15.25 12.71 5.27
N CYS A 145 -14.66 11.52 5.27
CA CYS A 145 -14.40 10.75 6.50
C CYS A 145 -12.93 10.72 6.92
N ARG A 146 -12.03 11.32 6.12
CA ARG A 146 -10.58 11.34 6.36
C ARG A 146 -9.92 9.96 6.42
N THR A 147 -10.60 8.91 5.95
CA THR A 147 -9.94 7.63 5.70
C THR A 147 -8.87 7.81 4.63
N THR A 148 -7.74 7.14 4.86
CA THR A 148 -6.51 7.30 4.11
C THR A 148 -6.04 5.99 3.52
N TYR A 149 -5.53 6.07 2.30
CA TYR A 149 -4.98 4.95 1.56
C TYR A 149 -3.62 5.32 0.97
N SER A 150 -2.75 4.34 0.74
CA SER A 150 -1.53 4.57 -0.05
C SER A 150 -1.90 4.89 -1.50
N ILE A 151 -1.29 5.92 -2.07
CA ILE A 151 -1.50 6.28 -3.49
C ILE A 151 -0.80 5.33 -4.46
N GLU A 152 0.03 4.40 -3.99
CA GLU A 152 0.71 3.41 -4.84
C GLU A 152 -0.15 2.16 -5.12
N ASN A 153 -1.00 1.79 -4.16
CA ASN A 153 -1.70 0.51 -4.22
C ASN A 153 -3.05 0.48 -3.50
N HIS A 154 -3.52 1.63 -3.00
CA HIS A 154 -4.72 1.76 -2.18
C HIS A 154 -4.78 0.86 -0.93
N SER A 155 -3.64 0.44 -0.39
CA SER A 155 -3.60 -0.18 0.94
C SER A 155 -4.11 0.81 1.99
N PHE A 156 -4.98 0.31 2.88
CA PHE A 156 -5.51 1.10 3.98
C PHE A 156 -4.39 1.55 4.92
N ILE A 157 -4.37 2.85 5.25
CA ILE A 157 -3.39 3.44 6.19
C ILE A 157 -4.06 3.75 7.53
N SER A 158 -5.12 4.56 7.51
CA SER A 158 -5.82 4.99 8.74
C SER A 158 -7.24 5.49 8.46
N GLY A 159 -8.07 5.60 9.50
CA GLY A 159 -9.45 6.09 9.42
C GLY A 159 -10.48 5.03 9.82
N ALA A 160 -11.72 5.17 9.31
CA ALA A 160 -12.80 4.23 9.62
C ALA A 160 -12.53 2.85 8.98
N PRO A 161 -12.48 1.75 9.75
CA PRO A 161 -12.21 0.41 9.22
C PRO A 161 -13.21 -0.04 8.15
N SER A 162 -14.48 0.35 8.29
CA SER A 162 -15.50 0.09 7.27
C SER A 162 -15.10 0.69 5.92
N CYS A 163 -14.62 1.92 5.89
CA CYS A 163 -14.10 2.56 4.67
C CYS A 163 -12.81 1.89 4.19
N GLY A 164 -11.92 1.51 5.11
CA GLY A 164 -10.66 0.81 4.80
C GLY A 164 -10.87 -0.50 4.02
N SER A 165 -11.98 -1.21 4.25
CA SER A 165 -12.32 -2.43 3.53
C SER A 165 -12.79 -2.22 2.09
N TYR A 166 -13.10 -0.97 1.69
CA TYR A 166 -13.57 -0.62 0.36
C TYR A 166 -12.70 0.49 -0.25
N PRO A 167 -11.42 0.21 -0.55
CA PRO A 167 -10.56 1.18 -1.23
C PRO A 167 -11.10 1.49 -2.64
N PRO A 168 -10.82 2.69 -3.19
CA PRO A 168 -11.17 3.02 -4.56
C PRO A 168 -10.67 1.97 -5.56
N VAL A 169 -11.54 1.57 -6.50
CA VAL A 169 -11.25 0.50 -7.48
C VAL A 169 -10.70 1.10 -8.75
N ASN A 170 -9.61 0.51 -9.25
CA ASN A 170 -9.03 0.87 -10.54
C ASN A 170 -9.89 0.30 -11.68
N LEU A 171 -10.22 1.13 -12.66
CA LEU A 171 -10.95 0.72 -13.87
C LEU A 171 -10.00 0.27 -15.00
N ASN A 172 -8.75 0.01 -14.66
CA ASN A 172 -7.71 -0.52 -15.54
C ASN A 172 -7.55 0.28 -16.85
N PRO A 173 -7.23 1.59 -16.76
CA PRO A 173 -7.06 2.41 -17.95
C PRO A 173 -5.90 1.93 -18.83
N ILE A 174 -6.00 2.22 -20.13
CA ILE A 174 -4.90 2.08 -21.08
C ILE A 174 -4.41 3.48 -21.45
N VAL A 175 -3.10 3.65 -21.65
CA VAL A 175 -2.53 4.90 -22.16
C VAL A 175 -2.00 4.67 -23.56
N GLU A 176 -2.57 5.38 -24.54
CA GLU A 176 -2.15 5.33 -25.94
C GLU A 176 -1.97 6.76 -26.47
N ASN A 177 -0.82 7.03 -27.10
CA ASN A 177 -0.51 8.33 -27.72
C ASN A 177 -0.80 9.54 -26.81
N GLY A 178 -0.46 9.43 -25.51
CA GLY A 178 -0.69 10.51 -24.53
C GLY A 178 -2.15 10.68 -24.10
N THR A 179 -3.02 9.74 -24.42
CA THR A 179 -4.43 9.74 -24.01
C THR A 179 -4.69 8.57 -23.07
N ILE A 180 -5.31 8.86 -21.93
CA ILE A 180 -5.87 7.88 -21.01
C ILE A 180 -7.21 7.44 -21.57
N ILE A 181 -7.39 6.13 -21.72
CA ILE A 181 -8.58 5.49 -22.26
C ILE A 181 -9.16 4.59 -21.18
N ILE A 182 -10.44 4.81 -20.86
CA ILE A 182 -11.23 3.96 -19.97
C ILE A 182 -12.43 3.47 -20.79
N GLU A 183 -12.71 2.17 -20.74
CA GLU A 183 -13.89 1.60 -21.38
C GLU A 183 -15.15 2.12 -20.68
N LEU A 184 -16.07 2.74 -21.43
CA LEU A 184 -17.28 3.36 -20.88
C LEU A 184 -18.15 2.32 -20.14
N GLU A 185 -18.17 1.09 -20.64
CA GLU A 185 -18.93 -0.04 -20.07
C GLU A 185 -18.57 -0.30 -18.59
N GLU A 186 -17.31 -0.10 -18.20
CA GLU A 186 -16.85 -0.25 -16.81
C GLU A 186 -17.55 0.75 -15.88
N VAL A 187 -17.75 1.99 -16.36
CA VAL A 187 -18.47 3.03 -15.60
C VAL A 187 -19.98 2.79 -15.62
N LEU A 188 -20.53 2.36 -16.77
CA LEU A 188 -21.97 2.07 -16.91
C LEU A 188 -22.42 0.91 -16.00
N ASN A 189 -21.54 -0.06 -15.77
CA ASN A 189 -21.78 -1.19 -14.89
C ASN A 189 -21.25 -0.99 -13.46
N TRP A 190 -20.62 0.13 -13.16
CA TRP A 190 -20.12 0.42 -11.83
C TRP A 190 -21.25 0.46 -10.81
N ARG A 191 -21.04 -0.20 -9.65
CA ARG A 191 -21.96 -0.25 -8.52
C ARG A 191 -21.20 -0.11 -7.20
N ILE A 192 -21.88 0.44 -6.19
CA ILE A 192 -21.39 0.44 -4.81
C ILE A 192 -21.34 -1.01 -4.30
N ARG A 193 -20.24 -1.38 -3.63
CA ARG A 193 -20.01 -2.71 -3.04
C ARG A 193 -20.35 -2.77 -1.55
N ALA A 194 -20.28 -1.63 -0.88
CA ALA A 194 -20.54 -1.49 0.57
C ALA A 194 -22.01 -1.54 0.97
#